data_AF-A0AA42CA95-F1
#
_entry.id   AF-A0AA42CA95-F1
#
_cell.length_a   1.000
_cell.length_b   1.000
_cell.length_c   1.000
_cell.angle_alpha   90.00
_cell.angle_beta   90.00
_cell.angle_gamma   90.00
#
_symmetry.space_group_name_H-M   'P 1'
#
loop_
_entity.id
_entity.type
_entity.pdbx_description
1 polymer ?
#
loop_
_entity_poly.entity_id
_entity_poly.type
_entity_poly.pdbx_seq_one_letter_code
_entity_poly.pdbx_strand_id
1 'polypeptide(L)'
;VGLGGYAIGYDIFEGNIYEGHTLIPFIEKISDKFKLNKPVVVADAGLLSNSNIKALEQQGYEYIIGARLKNEPDKVKKQILETPFSDGQIFRINKSGRTRLIVNYAANRAVKD
;
A
#
# COMPACT_ATOMS: atom_id res chain seq x y z
N VAL A 1 17.46 -5.56 -16.29
CA VAL A 1 17.32 -6.20 -14.96
C VAL A 1 18.18 -5.44 -13.97
N GLY A 2 17.77 -5.36 -12.71
CA GLY A 2 18.52 -4.68 -11.66
C GLY A 2 19.72 -5.48 -11.17
N LEU A 3 20.45 -4.90 -10.21
CA LEU A 3 21.54 -5.58 -9.51
C LEU A 3 21.02 -6.88 -8.89
N GLY A 4 21.75 -8.00 -9.01
CA GLY A 4 21.31 -9.29 -8.47
C GLY A 4 20.18 -9.98 -9.26
N GLY A 5 19.82 -9.48 -10.44
CA GLY A 5 18.83 -10.13 -11.32
C GLY A 5 17.38 -9.77 -11.02
N TYR A 6 17.12 -8.78 -10.16
CA TYR A 6 15.76 -8.34 -9.87
C TYR A 6 15.07 -7.79 -11.13
N ALA A 7 13.81 -8.21 -11.33
CA ALA A 7 12.98 -7.72 -12.41
C ALA A 7 12.78 -6.20 -12.27
N ILE A 8 13.06 -5.47 -13.34
CA ILE A 8 12.73 -4.04 -13.47
C ILE A 8 11.82 -3.91 -14.67
N GLY A 9 10.63 -3.37 -14.42
CA GLY A 9 9.61 -3.11 -15.43
C GLY A 9 9.20 -1.64 -15.38
N TYR A 10 8.95 -1.07 -16.55
CA TYR A 10 8.30 0.23 -16.70
C TYR A 10 7.34 0.14 -17.89
N ASP A 11 6.33 0.99 -17.88
CA ASP A 11 5.42 1.17 -19.01
C ASP A 11 5.02 2.64 -19.07
N ILE A 12 4.68 3.11 -20.26
CA ILE A 12 4.34 4.51 -20.51
C ILE A 12 2.92 4.53 -21.04
N PHE A 13 2.06 5.25 -20.33
CA PHE A 13 0.66 5.43 -20.67
C PHE A 13 0.40 6.89 -21.06
N GLU A 14 -0.63 7.13 -21.85
CA GLU A 14 -1.07 8.50 -22.16
C GLU A 14 -1.52 9.22 -20.88
N GLY A 15 -1.23 10.52 -20.79
CA GLY A 15 -1.45 11.30 -19.57
C GLY A 15 -2.91 11.48 -19.16
N ASN A 16 -3.87 11.19 -20.05
CA ASN A 16 -5.31 11.31 -19.80
C ASN A 16 -6.00 9.96 -19.52
N ILE A 17 -5.23 8.93 -19.17
CA ILE A 17 -5.79 7.61 -18.85
C ILE A 17 -5.97 7.49 -17.34
N TYR A 18 -7.13 6.99 -16.95
CA TYR A 18 -7.42 6.67 -15.56
C TYR A 18 -6.49 5.58 -15.02
N GLU A 19 -5.91 5.80 -13.85
CA GLU A 19 -4.89 4.91 -13.25
C GLU A 19 -5.35 3.46 -13.03
N GLY A 20 -6.65 3.23 -12.81
CA GLY A 20 -7.17 1.87 -12.67
C GLY A 20 -7.02 1.05 -13.96
N HIS A 21 -6.97 1.72 -15.11
CA HIS A 21 -6.71 1.10 -16.42
C HIS A 21 -5.22 0.96 -16.75
N THR A 22 -4.33 1.48 -15.90
CA THR A 22 -2.87 1.38 -16.12
C THR A 22 -2.21 0.43 -15.14
N LEU A 23 -2.61 0.47 -13.85
CA LEU A 23 -1.97 -0.31 -12.79
C LEU A 23 -2.13 -1.82 -12.98
N ILE A 24 -3.36 -2.33 -13.13
CA ILE A 24 -3.60 -3.77 -13.25
C ILE A 24 -2.95 -4.33 -14.52
N PRO A 25 -3.14 -3.74 -15.71
CA PRO A 25 -2.49 -4.22 -16.93
C PRO A 25 -0.96 -4.17 -16.84
N PHE A 26 -0.40 -3.17 -16.16
CA PHE A 26 1.04 -3.11 -15.90
C PHE A 26 1.53 -4.28 -15.05
N ILE A 27 0.86 -4.57 -13.92
CA ILE A 27 1.23 -5.68 -13.04
C ILE A 27 1.17 -7.01 -13.78
N GLU A 28 0.11 -7.24 -14.56
CA GLU A 28 -0.06 -8.47 -15.36
C GLU A 28 1.04 -8.62 -16.41
N LYS A 29 1.31 -7.56 -17.19
CA LYS A 29 2.37 -7.54 -18.21
C LYS A 29 3.75 -7.82 -17.64
N ILE A 30 4.08 -7.24 -16.48
CA ILE A 30 5.36 -7.48 -15.79
C ILE A 30 5.41 -8.90 -15.22
N SER A 31 4.32 -9.38 -14.63
CA SER A 31 4.25 -10.74 -14.11
C SER A 31 4.46 -11.78 -15.21
N ASP A 32 3.83 -11.59 -16.38
CA ASP A 32 3.99 -12.49 -17.53
C ASP A 32 5.38 -12.43 -18.16
N LYS A 33 5.97 -11.23 -18.23
CA LYS A 33 7.31 -11.00 -18.79
C LYS A 33 8.40 -11.68 -17.97
N PHE A 34 8.28 -11.63 -16.64
CA PHE A 34 9.28 -12.18 -15.72
C PHE A 34 8.87 -13.50 -15.09
N LYS A 35 7.73 -14.08 -15.50
CA LYS A 35 7.17 -15.33 -14.97
C LYS A 35 7.01 -15.30 -13.45
N LEU A 36 6.49 -14.18 -12.96
CA LEU A 36 6.21 -13.98 -11.54
C LEU A 36 4.87 -14.62 -11.19
N ASN A 37 4.80 -15.25 -10.02
CA ASN A 37 3.51 -15.51 -9.38
C ASN A 37 2.84 -14.18 -9.04
N LYS A 38 1.54 -14.21 -8.73
CA LYS A 38 0.76 -13.04 -8.37
C LYS A 38 1.44 -12.22 -7.25
N PRO A 39 1.99 -11.04 -7.55
CA PRO A 39 2.81 -10.32 -6.59
C PRO A 39 1.98 -9.61 -5.52
N VAL A 40 2.61 -9.36 -4.37
CA VAL A 40 2.10 -8.41 -3.37
C VAL A 40 2.50 -7.00 -3.81
N VAL A 41 1.53 -6.10 -3.93
CA VAL A 41 1.76 -4.74 -4.40
C VAL A 41 2.15 -3.85 -3.22
N VAL A 42 3.32 -3.22 -3.28
CA VAL A 42 3.77 -2.25 -2.27
C VAL A 42 3.87 -0.87 -2.89
N ALA A 43 3.13 0.11 -2.38
CA ALA A 43 3.14 1.47 -2.92
C ALA A 43 2.93 2.55 -1.86
N ASP A 44 3.36 3.77 -2.18
CA ASP A 44 3.04 4.94 -1.37
C ASP A 44 1.54 5.27 -1.39
N ALA A 45 1.03 5.86 -0.31
CA ALA A 45 -0.36 6.29 -0.17
C ALA A 45 -0.82 7.24 -1.29
N GLY A 46 0.09 8.04 -1.83
CA GLY A 46 -0.16 8.98 -2.92
C GLY A 46 -0.22 8.32 -4.30
N LEU A 47 0.25 7.07 -4.44
CA LEU A 47 0.28 6.35 -5.72
C LEU A 47 -0.96 5.48 -5.96
N LEU A 48 -1.75 5.21 -4.92
CA LEU A 48 -2.94 4.36 -5.03
C LEU A 48 -4.19 5.10 -4.57
N SER A 49 -5.00 5.48 -5.54
CA SER A 49 -6.37 5.94 -5.31
C SER A 49 -7.25 4.82 -4.75
N ASN A 50 -8.36 5.18 -4.09
CA ASN A 50 -9.34 4.20 -3.57
C ASN A 50 -9.84 3.22 -4.63
N SER A 51 -9.89 3.67 -5.88
CA SER A 51 -10.26 2.83 -7.00
C SER A 51 -9.20 1.81 -7.38
N ASN A 52 -7.91 2.19 -7.33
CA ASN A 52 -6.82 1.24 -7.59
C ASN A 52 -6.83 0.13 -6.53
N ILE A 53 -7.08 0.49 -5.27
CA ILE A 53 -7.25 -0.47 -4.17
C ILE A 53 -8.42 -1.43 -4.46
N LYS A 54 -9.58 -0.91 -4.87
CA LYS A 54 -10.72 -1.76 -5.24
C LYS A 54 -10.40 -2.68 -6.42
N ALA A 55 -9.68 -2.20 -7.43
CA ALA A 55 -9.27 -3.01 -8.57
C ALA A 55 -8.33 -4.16 -8.14
N LEU A 56 -7.38 -3.87 -7.26
CA LEU A 56 -6.51 -4.90 -6.66
C LEU A 56 -7.33 -5.94 -5.89
N GLU A 57 -8.26 -5.51 -5.05
CA GLU A 57 -9.12 -6.41 -4.26
C GLU A 57 -10.02 -7.28 -5.13
N GLN A 58 -10.65 -6.70 -6.16
CA GLN A 58 -11.51 -7.41 -7.11
C GLN A 58 -10.74 -8.47 -7.90
N GLN A 59 -9.52 -8.14 -8.30
CA GLN A 59 -8.63 -9.07 -8.99
C GLN A 59 -7.90 -10.00 -8.01
N GLY A 60 -8.09 -9.87 -6.69
CA GLY A 60 -7.53 -10.73 -5.65
C GLY A 60 -6.02 -10.57 -5.45
N TYR A 61 -5.48 -9.36 -5.66
CA TYR A 61 -4.11 -9.01 -5.30
C TYR A 61 -4.02 -8.64 -3.82
N GLU A 62 -2.91 -9.02 -3.20
CA GLU A 62 -2.54 -8.55 -1.86
C GLU A 62 -1.73 -7.25 -1.99
N TYR A 63 -1.82 -6.38 -0.97
CA TYR A 63 -1.14 -5.09 -1.02
C TYR A 63 -0.70 -4.59 0.36
N ILE A 64 0.34 -3.75 0.34
CA ILE A 64 0.81 -2.95 1.45
C ILE A 64 0.89 -1.50 0.96
N ILE A 65 0.17 -0.61 1.63
CA ILE A 65 0.15 0.81 1.29
C ILE A 65 0.41 1.66 2.50
N GLY A 66 1.09 2.80 2.28
CA GLY A 66 1.16 3.83 3.30
C GLY A 66 -0.25 4.28 3.69
N ALA A 67 -0.57 4.24 4.98
CA ALA A 67 -1.84 4.75 5.49
C ALA A 67 -1.68 6.22 5.88
N ARG A 68 -2.66 7.07 5.52
CA ARG A 68 -2.73 8.45 5.98
C ARG A 68 -3.65 8.52 7.19
N LEU A 69 -3.10 8.70 8.39
CA LEU A 69 -3.86 8.73 9.64
C LEU A 69 -5.03 9.74 9.61
N LYS A 70 -4.84 10.90 8.97
CA LYS A 70 -5.89 11.91 8.80
C LYS A 70 -7.15 11.41 8.08
N ASN A 71 -7.01 10.43 7.19
CA ASN A 71 -8.10 9.86 6.40
C ASN A 71 -8.80 8.68 7.11
N GLU A 72 -8.31 8.26 8.27
CA GLU A 72 -8.91 7.15 9.03
C GLU A 72 -10.17 7.60 9.79
N PRO A 73 -11.11 6.67 10.08
CA PRO A 73 -12.27 6.97 10.92
C PRO A 73 -11.87 7.43 12.32
N ASP A 74 -12.67 8.30 12.93
CA ASP A 74 -12.37 8.88 14.25
C ASP A 74 -12.21 7.82 15.34
N LYS A 75 -12.95 6.70 15.24
CA LYS A 75 -12.76 5.55 16.13
C LYS A 75 -11.35 4.98 16.06
N VAL A 76 -10.78 4.84 14.87
CA VAL A 76 -9.42 4.33 14.66
C VAL A 76 -8.40 5.35 15.16
N LYS A 77 -8.59 6.64 14.86
CA LYS A 77 -7.73 7.71 15.37
C LYS A 77 -7.69 7.72 16.90
N LYS A 78 -8.86 7.67 17.54
CA LYS A 78 -8.99 7.64 19.01
C LYS A 78 -8.29 6.42 19.60
N GLN A 79 -8.51 5.23 19.01
CA GLN A 79 -7.83 4.01 19.44
C GLN A 79 -6.30 4.12 19.36
N ILE A 80 -5.76 4.76 18.32
CA ILE A 80 -4.32 5.01 18.20
C ILE A 80 -3.84 5.96 19.29
N LEU A 81 -4.53 7.09 19.49
CA LEU A 81 -4.13 8.12 20.47
C LEU A 81 -4.21 7.65 21.92
N GLU A 82 -5.16 6.76 22.24
CA GLU A 82 -5.31 6.18 23.58
C GLU A 82 -4.32 5.03 23.85
N THR A 83 -3.64 4.51 22.81
CA THR A 83 -2.68 3.43 22.98
C THR A 83 -1.36 3.98 23.56
N PRO A 84 -0.89 3.49 24.71
CA PRO A 84 0.44 3.84 25.20
C PRO A 84 1.50 3.22 24.28
N PHE A 85 2.36 4.05 23.70
CA PHE A 85 3.44 3.61 22.82
C PHE A 85 4.80 3.62 23.53
N SER A 86 5.56 2.56 23.31
CA SER A 86 7.00 2.48 23.56
C SER A 86 7.76 2.55 22.24
N ASP A 87 9.00 3.05 22.25
CA ASP A 87 9.81 3.15 21.04
C ASP A 87 9.99 1.78 20.36
N GLY A 88 9.79 1.74 19.04
CA GLY A 88 9.83 0.50 18.25
C GLY A 88 8.58 -0.37 18.37
N GLN A 89 7.58 0.00 19.19
CA GLN A 89 6.37 -0.80 19.35
C GLN A 89 5.55 -0.85 18.07
N ILE A 90 5.01 -2.03 17.78
CA ILE A 90 4.09 -2.27 16.66
C ILE A 90 2.73 -2.66 17.21
N PHE A 91 1.69 -1.97 16.74
CA PHE A 91 0.30 -2.26 17.06
C PHE A 91 -0.50 -2.55 15.78
N ARG A 92 -1.54 -3.37 15.90
CA ARG A 92 -2.36 -3.81 14.77
C ARG A 92 -3.83 -3.50 15.07
N ILE A 93 -4.48 -2.81 14.13
CA ILE A 93 -5.91 -2.52 14.18
C ILE A 93 -6.57 -3.20 13.00
N ASN A 94 -7.47 -4.14 13.25
CA ASN A 94 -8.28 -4.73 12.19
C ASN A 94 -9.31 -3.69 11.73
N LYS A 95 -9.35 -3.42 10.42
CA LYS A 95 -10.35 -2.54 9.82
C LYS A 95 -11.56 -3.39 9.38
N SER A 96 -12.61 -2.73 8.90
CA SER A 96 -13.71 -3.43 8.25
C SER A 96 -13.21 -4.20 7.02
N GLY A 97 -13.72 -5.41 6.81
CA GLY A 97 -13.34 -6.28 5.70
C GLY A 97 -12.08 -7.11 5.98
N ARG A 98 -11.20 -7.23 4.97
CA ARG A 98 -9.97 -8.06 5.03
C ARG A 98 -8.69 -7.26 5.28
N THR A 99 -8.81 -5.98 5.60
CA THR A 99 -7.65 -5.09 5.75
C THR A 99 -7.32 -4.86 7.22
N ARG A 100 -6.05 -4.56 7.48
CA ARG A 100 -5.56 -4.20 8.81
C ARG A 100 -4.63 -3.01 8.70
N LEU A 101 -4.68 -2.13 9.69
CA LEU A 101 -3.73 -1.05 9.87
C LEU A 101 -2.61 -1.53 10.79
N ILE A 102 -1.37 -1.37 10.35
CA ILE A 102 -0.18 -1.64 11.16
C ILE A 102 0.43 -0.29 11.52
N VAL A 103 0.51 -0.01 12.81
CA VAL A 103 1.06 1.24 13.35
C VAL A 103 2.37 0.91 14.03
N ASN A 104 3.44 1.61 13.65
CA ASN A 104 4.72 1.56 14.34
C ASN A 104 5.01 2.91 14.95
N TYR A 105 5.36 2.92 16.24
CA TYR A 105 5.82 4.13 16.92
C TYR A 105 7.35 4.17 16.91
N ALA A 106 7.89 5.32 16.53
CA ALA A 106 9.31 5.60 16.52
C ALA A 106 9.55 7.00 17.10
N ALA A 107 10.23 7.09 18.25
CA ALA A 107 10.41 8.34 18.99
C ALA A 107 11.11 9.42 18.14
N ASN A 108 12.09 9.02 17.33
CA ASN A 108 12.81 9.92 16.43
C ASN A 108 11.95 10.53 15.30
N ARG A 109 10.84 9.88 14.93
CA ARG A 109 9.88 10.37 13.94
C ARG A 109 8.80 11.22 14.62
N ALA A 110 8.32 10.79 15.78
CA ALA A 110 7.30 11.49 16.54
C ALA A 110 7.70 12.92 16.97
N VAL A 111 9.00 13.23 17.11
CA VAL A 111 9.47 14.59 17.42
C VAL A 111 9.36 15.54 16.21
N LYS A 112 9.26 15.01 14.98
CA LYS A 112 9.24 15.79 13.74
C LYS A 112 7.84 16.00 13.17
N ASP A 113 6.89 15.16 13.55
CA ASP A 113 5.49 15.18 13.12
C ASP A 113 4.61 15.98 14.12
#